data_AF-A0A1G0XVP9-F1
#
_entry.id   AF-A0A1G0XVP9-F1
#
_cell.length_a   1.000
_cell.length_b   1.000
_cell.length_c   1.000
_cell.angle_alpha   90.00
_cell.angle_beta   90.00
_cell.angle_gamma   90.00
#
_symmetry.space_group_name_H-M   'P 1'
#
loop_
_entity.id
_entity.type
_entity.pdbx_description
1 polymer ?
#
loop_
_entity_poly.entity_id
_entity_poly.type
_entity_poly.pdbx_seq_one_letter_code
_entity_poly.pdbx_strand_id
1 'polypeptide(L)'
;MSLSDKDKISKKTKPNLIISRKEELENLEKDGPAVRYVDILIYSMIKEKDYLKIIDSKNLPVIDEYKEVDYKHVLNRIKVMAGLNPYPYREKAEGIITLRVAGVPYTAHVTVAPNDESARIQIEKDNEKTDSGSSISKDS
;
A
#
# COMPACT_ATOMS: atom_id res chain seq x y z
N MET A 1 31.99 -48.11 27.87
CA MET A 1 31.08 -48.26 26.71
C MET A 1 29.88 -47.35 26.92
N SER A 2 29.61 -46.51 25.91
CA SER A 2 28.44 -45.67 25.62
C SER A 2 27.78 -44.82 26.72
N LEU A 3 28.07 -43.51 26.70
CA LEU A 3 27.12 -42.46 27.04
C LEU A 3 26.65 -41.83 25.73
N SER A 4 25.38 -42.00 25.35
CA SER A 4 24.77 -41.12 24.34
C SER A 4 23.25 -41.10 24.44
N ASP A 5 22.72 -40.09 25.12
CA ASP A 5 21.38 -39.56 24.86
C ASP A 5 21.42 -38.04 25.10
N LYS A 6 22.36 -37.38 24.42
CA LYS A 6 22.29 -35.94 24.19
C LYS A 6 21.81 -35.72 22.75
N ASP A 7 20.84 -34.83 22.63
CA ASP A 7 20.50 -34.07 21.43
C ASP A 7 19.66 -34.78 20.35
N LYS A 8 18.45 -35.22 20.70
CA LYS A 8 17.32 -35.19 19.75
C LYS A 8 16.59 -33.85 19.79
N ILE A 9 17.31 -32.76 19.49
CA ILE A 9 16.66 -31.51 19.06
C ILE A 9 16.36 -31.69 17.57
N SER A 10 15.13 -32.14 17.30
CA SER A 10 14.55 -32.12 15.96
C SER A 10 14.44 -30.67 15.51
N LYS A 11 15.48 -30.19 14.84
CA LYS A 11 15.43 -28.96 14.04
C LYS A 11 14.46 -29.22 12.89
N LYS A 12 13.19 -28.90 13.09
CA LYS A 12 12.27 -28.58 11.99
C LYS A 12 12.75 -27.27 11.37
N THR A 13 13.76 -27.37 10.51
CA THR A 13 14.19 -26.27 9.65
C THR A 13 13.01 -25.96 8.73
N LYS A 14 12.43 -24.77 8.89
CA LYS A 14 11.45 -24.24 7.94
C LYS A 14 12.10 -24.28 6.54
N PRO A 15 11.39 -24.67 5.48
CA PRO A 15 11.95 -24.56 4.14
C PRO A 15 12.23 -23.07 3.89
N ASN A 16 13.51 -22.75 3.66
CA ASN A 16 13.88 -21.48 3.06
C ASN A 16 13.15 -21.40 1.73
N LEU A 17 12.25 -20.43 1.59
CA LEU A 17 11.74 -20.01 0.29
C LEU A 17 12.95 -19.52 -0.51
N ILE A 18 13.54 -20.40 -1.31
CA ILE A 18 14.44 -19.99 -2.39
C ILE A 18 13.50 -19.67 -3.55
N ILE A 19 12.91 -18.48 -3.51
CA ILE A 19 12.38 -17.88 -4.74
C ILE A 19 13.59 -17.66 -5.63
N SER A 20 13.53 -18.13 -6.88
CA SER A 20 14.64 -17.94 -7.81
C SER A 20 14.85 -16.43 -7.99
N ARG A 21 16.06 -15.92 -7.76
CA ARG A 21 16.43 -14.50 -7.94
C ARG A 21 16.02 -13.94 -9.32
N LYS A 22 15.84 -14.81 -10.31
CA LYS A 22 15.31 -14.48 -11.64
C LYS A 22 13.82 -14.14 -11.63
N GLU A 23 13.00 -14.90 -10.89
CA GLU A 23 11.56 -14.63 -10.72
C GLU A 23 11.33 -13.33 -9.94
N GLU A 24 12.20 -13.01 -8.96
CA GLU A 24 12.14 -11.73 -8.24
C GLU A 24 12.39 -10.53 -9.18
N LEU A 25 13.39 -10.63 -10.07
CA LEU A 25 13.70 -9.57 -11.02
C LEU A 25 12.60 -9.37 -12.06
N GLU A 26 12.05 -10.47 -12.60
CA GLU A 26 10.92 -10.40 -13.54
C GLU A 26 9.65 -9.81 -12.91
N ASN A 27 9.41 -10.06 -11.62
CA ASN A 27 8.30 -9.45 -10.88
C ASN A 27 8.54 -7.95 -10.62
N LEU A 28 9.78 -7.55 -10.31
CA LEU A 28 10.14 -6.13 -10.10
C LEU A 28 9.96 -5.29 -11.37
N GLU A 29 10.28 -5.85 -12.54
CA GLU A 29 10.08 -5.16 -13.83
C GLU A 29 8.59 -4.91 -14.13
N LYS A 30 7.71 -5.80 -13.66
CA LYS A 30 6.24 -5.65 -13.79
C LYS A 30 5.63 -4.74 -12.72
N ASP A 31 6.20 -4.72 -11.53
CA ASP A 31 5.73 -3.85 -10.43
C ASP A 31 6.12 -2.38 -10.65
N GLY A 32 7.21 -2.10 -11.36
CA GLY A 32 7.67 -0.73 -11.68
C GLY A 32 6.58 0.16 -12.31
N PRO A 33 5.93 -0.29 -13.40
CA PRO A 33 4.78 0.39 -14.00
C PRO A 33 3.61 0.60 -13.02
N ALA A 34 3.31 -0.38 -12.16
CA ALA A 34 2.23 -0.27 -11.19
C ALA A 34 2.50 0.77 -10.10
N VAL A 35 3.77 0.94 -9.68
CA VAL A 35 4.18 2.01 -8.76
C VAL A 35 3.83 3.37 -9.34
N ARG A 36 4.31 3.66 -10.55
CA ARG A 36 4.07 4.96 -11.21
C ARG A 36 2.60 5.19 -11.51
N TYR A 37 1.89 4.14 -11.92
CA TYR A 37 0.46 4.19 -12.17
C TYR A 37 -0.31 4.64 -10.91
N VAL A 38 -0.04 4.03 -9.74
CA VAL A 38 -0.72 4.39 -8.49
C VAL A 38 -0.38 5.82 -8.05
N ASP A 39 0.87 6.25 -8.21
CA ASP A 39 1.29 7.61 -7.88
C ASP A 39 0.53 8.64 -8.74
N ILE A 40 0.40 8.39 -10.05
CA ILE A 40 -0.39 9.25 -10.96
C ILE A 40 -1.87 9.19 -10.62
N LEU A 41 -2.42 8.01 -10.33
CA LEU A 41 -3.83 7.83 -9.97
C LEU A 41 -4.20 8.70 -8.76
N ILE A 42 -3.43 8.61 -7.67
CA ILE A 42 -3.67 9.37 -6.43
C ILE A 42 -3.49 10.87 -6.69
N TYR A 43 -2.46 11.26 -7.45
CA TYR A 43 -2.25 12.66 -7.82
C TYR A 43 -3.42 13.23 -8.63
N SER A 44 -3.92 12.49 -9.62
CA SER A 44 -5.07 12.87 -10.44
C SER A 44 -6.34 12.99 -9.60
N MET A 45 -6.59 12.05 -8.69
CA MET A 45 -7.71 12.14 -7.73
C MET A 45 -7.68 13.46 -6.95
N ILE A 46 -6.50 13.86 -6.44
CA ILE A 46 -6.35 15.12 -5.70
C ILE A 46 -6.53 16.35 -6.60
N LYS A 47 -5.89 16.33 -7.78
CA LYS A 47 -5.94 17.43 -8.74
C LYS A 47 -7.37 17.69 -9.22
N GLU A 48 -8.12 16.63 -9.50
CA GLU A 48 -9.49 16.67 -10.01
C GLU A 48 -10.54 16.82 -8.89
N LYS A 49 -10.12 16.76 -7.62
CA LYS A 49 -11.00 16.72 -6.44
C LYS A 49 -11.95 15.50 -6.45
N ASP A 50 -11.52 14.42 -7.07
CA ASP A 50 -12.17 13.11 -7.10
C ASP A 50 -11.69 12.27 -5.90
N TYR A 51 -12.23 12.58 -4.73
CA TYR A 51 -11.72 12.06 -3.46
C TYR A 51 -12.21 10.65 -3.10
N LEU A 52 -12.92 9.96 -3.99
CA LEU A 52 -13.40 8.61 -3.74
C LEU A 52 -13.32 7.77 -5.01
N LYS A 53 -12.52 6.70 -4.97
CA LYS A 53 -12.38 5.78 -6.10
C LYS A 53 -12.48 4.33 -5.67
N ILE A 54 -13.08 3.52 -6.52
CA ILE A 54 -13.09 2.07 -6.39
C ILE A 54 -12.29 1.52 -7.57
N ILE A 55 -11.27 0.74 -7.25
CA ILE A 55 -10.38 0.10 -8.22
C ILE A 55 -10.68 -1.39 -8.17
N ASP A 56 -11.07 -1.95 -9.30
CA ASP A 56 -11.27 -3.38 -9.51
C ASP A 56 -10.80 -3.77 -10.93
N SER A 57 -10.88 -5.06 -11.28
CA SER A 57 -10.44 -5.57 -12.58
C SER A 57 -11.21 -5.02 -13.79
N LYS A 58 -12.40 -4.43 -13.59
CA LYS A 58 -13.24 -3.85 -14.64
C LYS A 58 -13.20 -2.32 -14.65
N ASN A 59 -12.90 -1.71 -13.51
CA ASN A 59 -12.94 -0.27 -13.29
C ASN A 59 -11.55 0.34 -13.10
N LEU A 60 -10.48 -0.31 -13.59
CA LEU A 60 -9.14 0.24 -13.56
C LEU A 60 -9.04 1.44 -14.54
N PRO A 61 -8.79 2.68 -14.06
CA PRO A 61 -8.69 3.83 -14.95
C PRO A 61 -7.60 3.67 -16.02
N VAL A 62 -7.92 3.96 -17.27
CA VAL A 62 -6.92 3.87 -18.34
C VAL A 62 -6.03 5.12 -18.30
N ILE A 63 -4.73 4.92 -18.10
CA ILE A 63 -3.71 5.96 -18.24
C ILE A 63 -2.88 5.58 -19.46
N ASP A 64 -2.79 6.48 -20.46
CA ASP A 64 -2.29 6.14 -21.80
C ASP A 64 -0.87 5.53 -21.80
N GLU A 65 -0.02 5.97 -20.88
CA GLU A 65 1.36 5.51 -20.71
C GLU A 65 1.47 4.14 -19.99
N TYR A 66 0.37 3.63 -19.43
CA TYR A 66 0.32 2.46 -18.54
C TYR A 66 -0.84 1.50 -18.90
N LYS A 67 -1.21 1.42 -20.17
CA LYS A 67 -2.34 0.58 -20.65
C LYS A 67 -2.21 -0.92 -20.34
N GLU A 68 -0.99 -1.38 -20.14
CA GLU A 68 -0.69 -2.81 -19.92
C GLU A 68 -0.55 -3.20 -18.44
N VAL A 69 -0.82 -2.28 -17.50
CA VAL A 69 -0.67 -2.58 -16.08
C VAL A 69 -1.81 -3.48 -15.60
N ASP A 70 -1.45 -4.64 -15.03
CA ASP A 70 -2.40 -5.57 -14.42
C ASP A 70 -2.98 -4.98 -13.13
N TYR A 71 -4.31 -5.04 -13.00
CA TYR A 71 -5.05 -4.72 -11.78
C TYR A 71 -4.42 -5.32 -10.50
N LYS A 72 -3.93 -6.57 -10.56
CA LYS A 72 -3.33 -7.23 -9.39
C LYS A 72 -2.06 -6.52 -8.91
N HIS A 73 -1.23 -6.04 -9.84
CA HIS A 73 -0.02 -5.29 -9.50
C HIS A 73 -0.38 -3.92 -8.90
N VAL A 74 -1.40 -3.23 -9.45
CA VAL A 74 -1.93 -1.98 -8.89
C VAL A 74 -2.46 -2.18 -7.47
N LEU A 75 -3.27 -3.22 -7.27
CA LEU A 75 -3.85 -3.53 -5.97
C LEU A 75 -2.76 -3.89 -4.93
N ASN A 76 -1.79 -4.70 -5.31
CA ASN A 76 -0.67 -5.04 -4.45
C ASN A 76 0.11 -3.79 -4.04
N ARG A 77 0.33 -2.87 -4.99
CA ARG A 77 0.98 -1.60 -4.69
C ARG A 77 0.18 -0.76 -3.70
N ILE A 78 -1.13 -0.63 -3.89
CA ILE A 78 -2.02 0.09 -2.97
C ILE A 78 -1.96 -0.53 -1.56
N LYS A 79 -2.03 -1.86 -1.46
CA LYS A 79 -1.92 -2.59 -0.19
C LYS A 79 -0.60 -2.28 0.52
N VAL A 80 0.52 -2.39 -0.20
CA VAL A 80 1.85 -2.10 0.35
C VAL A 80 1.94 -0.65 0.86
N MET A 81 1.43 0.33 0.08
CA MET A 81 1.43 1.73 0.50
C MET A 81 0.56 1.98 1.73
N ALA A 82 -0.53 1.23 1.88
CA ALA A 82 -1.46 1.35 3.00
C ALA A 82 -1.01 0.56 4.25
N GLY A 83 0.18 -0.05 4.24
CA GLY A 83 0.67 -0.89 5.32
C GLY A 83 -0.02 -2.26 5.43
N LEU A 84 -0.67 -2.70 4.36
CA LEU A 84 -1.41 -3.95 4.27
C LEU A 84 -0.55 -5.09 3.70
N ASN A 85 -0.89 -6.31 4.08
CA ASN A 85 -0.33 -7.54 3.53
C ASN A 85 -0.69 -7.65 2.03
N PRO A 86 0.27 -7.88 1.12
CA PRO A 86 0.00 -8.04 -0.30
C PRO A 86 -0.70 -9.36 -0.66
N TYR A 87 -0.86 -10.30 0.26
CA TYR A 87 -1.63 -11.54 0.00
C TYR A 87 -3.15 -11.31 0.11
N PRO A 88 -3.97 -12.14 -0.58
CA PRO A 88 -5.42 -12.01 -0.53
C PRO A 88 -5.99 -12.20 0.88
N TYR A 89 -6.96 -11.35 1.21
CA TYR A 89 -7.64 -11.40 2.50
C TYR A 89 -8.91 -12.26 2.45
N ARG A 90 -9.21 -12.95 3.55
CA ARG A 90 -10.49 -13.66 3.72
C ARG A 90 -11.65 -12.73 4.10
N GLU A 91 -11.31 -11.61 4.73
CA GLU A 91 -12.23 -10.58 5.19
C GLU A 91 -11.78 -9.22 4.66
N LYS A 92 -12.57 -8.16 4.88
CA LYS A 92 -12.14 -6.81 4.51
C LYS A 92 -10.87 -6.40 5.27
N ALA A 93 -10.01 -5.61 4.63
CA ALA A 93 -8.82 -5.04 5.25
C ALA A 93 -8.81 -3.52 5.10
N GLU A 94 -8.36 -2.80 6.12
CA GLU A 94 -8.36 -1.34 6.16
C GLU A 94 -6.95 -0.83 6.47
N GLY A 95 -6.49 0.14 5.71
CA GLY A 95 -5.16 0.73 5.83
C GLY A 95 -5.18 2.22 5.50
N ILE A 96 -4.05 2.89 5.72
CA ILE A 96 -3.93 4.34 5.55
C ILE A 96 -2.65 4.65 4.76
N ILE A 97 -2.77 5.53 3.78
CA ILE A 97 -1.64 6.13 3.07
C ILE A 97 -1.54 7.59 3.52
N THR A 98 -0.37 8.00 4.01
CA THR A 98 -0.08 9.42 4.26
C THR A 98 0.73 9.96 3.09
N LEU A 99 0.31 11.09 2.55
CA LEU A 99 0.91 11.69 1.36
C LEU A 99 1.00 13.22 1.48
N ARG A 100 1.98 13.80 0.80
CA ARG A 100 2.14 15.25 0.72
C ARG A 100 2.23 15.66 -0.75
N VAL A 101 1.26 16.44 -1.22
CA VAL A 101 1.18 16.88 -2.62
C VAL A 101 1.32 18.39 -2.66
N ALA A 102 2.35 18.88 -3.36
CA ALA A 102 2.70 20.30 -3.43
C ALA A 102 2.78 20.99 -2.05
N GLY A 103 3.33 20.28 -1.06
CA GLY A 103 3.46 20.78 0.32
C GLY A 103 2.24 20.54 1.21
N VAL A 104 1.07 20.25 0.64
CA VAL A 104 -0.19 20.04 1.37
C VAL A 104 -0.30 18.58 1.84
N PRO A 105 -0.56 18.33 3.13
CA PRO A 105 -0.77 16.97 3.65
C PRO A 105 -2.17 16.43 3.31
N TYR A 106 -2.21 15.14 2.95
CA TYR A 106 -3.42 14.38 2.67
C TYR A 106 -3.31 13.00 3.31
N THR A 107 -4.48 12.47 3.70
CA THR A 107 -4.64 11.11 4.19
C THR A 107 -5.56 10.35 3.25
N ALA A 108 -5.13 9.18 2.75
CA ALA A 108 -5.99 8.30 1.98
C ALA A 108 -6.34 7.05 2.81
N HIS A 109 -7.63 6.88 3.10
CA HIS A 109 -8.19 5.68 3.71
C HIS A 109 -8.42 4.64 2.63
N VAL A 110 -7.82 3.46 2.81
CA VAL A 110 -7.90 2.34 1.87
C VAL A 110 -8.70 1.21 2.52
N THR A 111 -9.71 0.73 1.81
CA THR A 111 -10.46 -0.48 2.18
C THR A 111 -10.34 -1.50 1.05
N VAL A 112 -9.77 -2.65 1.34
CA VAL A 112 -9.64 -3.77 0.41
C VAL A 112 -10.74 -4.78 0.69
N ALA A 113 -11.48 -5.17 -0.36
CA ALA A 113 -12.51 -6.18 -0.29
C ALA A 113 -11.90 -7.59 -0.09
N PRO A 114 -12.67 -8.55 0.46
CA PRO A 114 -12.25 -9.96 0.50
C PRO A 114 -11.81 -10.46 -0.88
N ASN A 115 -10.89 -11.42 -0.88
CA ASN A 115 -10.31 -12.04 -2.07
C ASN A 115 -9.71 -11.07 -3.08
N ASP A 116 -9.32 -9.86 -2.63
CA ASP A 116 -8.72 -8.84 -3.49
C ASP A 116 -9.63 -8.41 -4.66
N GLU A 117 -10.96 -8.50 -4.47
CA GLU A 117 -11.94 -8.17 -5.50
C GLU A 117 -11.90 -6.69 -5.90
N SER A 118 -11.62 -5.81 -4.93
CA SER A 118 -11.51 -4.37 -5.15
C SER A 118 -10.72 -3.67 -4.04
N ALA A 119 -10.25 -2.45 -4.32
CA ALA A 119 -9.84 -1.48 -3.31
C ALA A 119 -10.63 -0.18 -3.46
N ARG A 120 -11.19 0.29 -2.35
CA ARG A 120 -11.76 1.63 -2.21
C ARG A 120 -10.71 2.56 -1.61
N ILE A 121 -10.48 3.70 -2.26
CA ILE A 121 -9.56 4.75 -1.81
C ILE A 121 -10.40 6.01 -1.55
N GLN A 122 -10.35 6.53 -0.34
CA GLN A 122 -10.99 7.77 0.07
C GLN A 122 -9.93 8.76 0.55
N ILE A 123 -9.81 9.91 -0.10
CA ILE A 123 -8.78 10.92 0.18
C ILE A 123 -9.39 12.07 0.99
N GLU A 124 -8.70 12.47 2.03
CA GLU A 124 -9.05 13.61 2.88
C GLU A 124 -7.86 14.56 2.93
N LYS A 125 -8.13 15.86 2.84
CA LYS A 125 -7.11 16.89 3.03
C LYS A 125 -6.94 17.08 4.53
N ASP A 126 -5.72 16.93 5.04
CA ASP A 126 -5.47 17.18 6.45
C ASP A 126 -5.52 18.70 6.67
N ASN A 127 -6.35 19.15 7.60
CA ASN A 127 -6.32 20.55 8.01
C ASN A 127 -5.08 20.75 8.89
N GLU A 128 -4.17 21.63 8.46
CA GLU A 128 -3.17 22.17 9.37
C GLU A 128 -3.93 22.81 10.53
N LYS A 129 -3.80 22.24 11.73
CA LYS A 129 -4.09 23.00 12.94
C LYS A 129 -3.15 24.19 12.90
N THR A 130 -3.66 25.35 12.52
CA THR A 130 -3.03 26.61 12.88
C THR A 130 -2.94 26.62 14.40
N ASP A 131 -1.72 26.54 14.93
CA ASP A 131 -1.38 26.85 16.32
C ASP A 131 -1.68 28.35 16.55
N SER A 132 -2.95 28.69 16.69
CA SER A 132 -3.38 29.99 17.19
C SER A 132 -3.51 29.87 18.70
N GLY A 133 -2.46 30.20 19.45
CA GLY A 133 -2.57 30.17 20.92
C GLY A 133 -1.32 30.37 21.77
N SER A 134 -0.29 31.09 21.31
CA SER A 134 0.71 31.62 22.25
C SER A 134 0.32 33.05 22.65
N SER A 135 -0.69 33.17 23.51
CA SER A 135 -0.93 34.41 24.25
C SER A 135 0.23 34.61 25.23
N ILE A 136 1.19 35.46 24.84
CA ILE A 136 2.14 36.07 25.77
C ILE A 136 1.31 36.92 26.72
N SER A 137 1.12 36.43 27.95
CA SER A 137 0.70 37.25 29.08
C SER A 137 1.83 38.25 29.36
N LYS A 138 1.61 39.51 29.00
CA LYS A 138 2.32 40.62 29.65
C LYS A 138 1.57 40.88 30.95
N ASP A 139 2.10 40.38 32.06
CA ASP A 139 1.80 40.95 33.37
C ASP A 139 3.03 41.73 33.85
N SER A 140 2.76 43.03 33.97
CA SER A 140 3.31 44.08 34.84
C SER A 140 4.75 44.00 35.36
#